data_AF-A0A512NS77-F1
#
_entry.id   AF-A0A512NS77-F1
#
_cell.length_a   1.000
_cell.length_b   1.000
_cell.length_c   1.000
_cell.angle_alpha   90.00
_cell.angle_beta   90.00
_cell.angle_gamma   90.00
#
_symmetry.space_group_name_H-M   'P 1'
#
loop_
_entity.id
_entity.type
_entity.pdbx_description
1 polymer ?
#
loop_
_entity_poly.entity_id
_entity_poly.type
_entity_poly.pdbx_seq_one_letter_code
_entity_poly.pdbx_strand_id
1 'polypeptide(L)' 'MRGRLNLLSAIKIESATRPGYVHDGGGLYLQISKGGGKSWIYRLHVWRTAP' A
#
# COMPACT_ATOMS: atom_id res chain seq x y z
N MET A 1 13.54 7.33 -9.34
CA MET A 1 13.54 5.86 -9.54
C MET A 1 12.09 5.42 -9.74
N ARG A 2 11.73 4.80 -10.88
CA ARG A 2 10.39 4.19 -11.04
C ARG A 2 10.40 2.85 -10.30
N GLY A 3 9.72 2.76 -9.16
CA GLY A 3 9.56 1.50 -8.43
C GLY A 3 8.71 0.50 -9.22
N ARG A 4 8.93 -0.81 -9.04
CA ARG A 4 8.05 -1.85 -9.59
C ARG A 4 6.62 -1.68 -9.08
N LEU A 5 5.66 -1.97 -9.96
CA LEU A 5 4.22 -1.99 -9.69
C LEU A 5 3.73 -3.43 -9.50
N ASN A 6 2.56 -3.59 -8.88
CA ASN A 6 1.86 -4.87 -8.70
C ASN A 6 2.73 -5.93 -8.02
N LEU A 7 3.37 -5.56 -6.92
CA LEU A 7 4.29 -6.42 -6.17
C LEU A 7 3.55 -7.53 -5.40
N LEU A 8 2.25 -7.39 -5.19
CA LEU A 8 1.42 -8.35 -4.47
C LEU A 8 0.58 -9.18 -5.44
N SER A 9 0.64 -10.49 -5.25
CA SER A 9 -0.32 -11.43 -5.85
C SER A 9 -1.53 -11.61 -4.93
N ALA A 10 -2.63 -12.13 -5.49
CA ALA A 10 -3.84 -12.46 -4.73
C ALA A 10 -3.54 -13.34 -3.50
N ILE A 11 -2.76 -14.41 -3.69
CA ILE A 11 -2.35 -15.32 -2.60
C ILE A 11 -1.61 -14.56 -1.50
N LYS A 12 -0.75 -13.60 -1.87
CA LYS A 12 0.04 -12.83 -0.90
C LYS A 12 -0.83 -11.82 -0.15
N ILE A 13 -1.86 -11.28 -0.78
CA ILE A 13 -2.87 -10.41 -0.15
C ILE A 13 -3.68 -11.23 0.86
N GLU A 14 -4.16 -12.41 0.47
CA GLU A 14 -4.96 -13.30 1.31
C GLU A 14 -4.19 -13.77 2.55
N SER A 15 -2.94 -14.20 2.35
CA SER A 15 -2.10 -14.73 3.44
C SER A 15 -1.58 -13.67 4.42
N ALA A 16 -1.71 -12.37 4.10
CA ALA A 16 -1.16 -11.32 4.93
C ALA A 16 -2.04 -11.05 6.16
N THR A 17 -1.51 -11.35 7.34
CA THR A 17 -2.24 -11.23 8.63
C THR A 17 -1.59 -10.26 9.62
N ARG A 18 -0.29 -9.97 9.44
CA ARG A 18 0.44 -9.08 10.35
C ARG A 18 -0.02 -7.63 10.16
N PRO A 19 -0.51 -6.94 11.21
CA PRO A 19 -0.90 -5.54 11.13
C PRO A 19 0.25 -4.66 10.61
N GLY A 20 -0.06 -3.71 9.74
CA GLY A 20 0.93 -2.83 9.11
C GLY A 20 0.58 -2.48 7.67
N TYR A 21 1.62 -2.11 6.90
CA TYR A 21 1.50 -1.72 5.50
C TYR A 21 2.41 -2.60 4.64
N VAL A 22 1.86 -3.17 3.59
CA VAL A 22 2.61 -3.93 2.58
C VAL A 22 2.62 -3.14 1.28
N HIS A 23 3.81 -2.81 0.78
CA HIS A 23 3.98 -2.01 -0.44
C HIS A 23 3.63 -2.83 -1.68
N ASP A 24 2.69 -2.33 -2.50
CA ASP A 24 2.30 -2.94 -3.77
C ASP A 24 2.94 -2.25 -4.99
N GLY A 25 3.44 -1.02 -4.81
CA GLY A 25 4.11 -0.26 -5.85
C GLY A 25 3.46 1.08 -6.12
N GLY A 26 4.22 2.03 -6.66
CA GLY A 26 3.69 3.31 -7.13
C GLY A 26 3.06 4.20 -6.03
N GLY A 27 3.34 3.94 -4.75
CA GLY A 27 2.67 4.63 -3.64
C GLY A 27 1.41 3.93 -3.13
N LEU A 28 1.02 2.79 -3.70
CA LEU A 28 -0.08 1.94 -3.22
C LEU A 28 0.42 0.93 -2.17
N TYR A 29 -0.36 0.78 -1.10
CA TYR A 29 -0.10 -0.12 0.01
C TYR A 29 -1.36 -0.87 0.40
N LEU A 30 -1.21 -2.16 0.73
CA LEU A 30 -2.22 -2.90 1.47
C LEU A 30 -2.03 -2.63 2.97
N GLN A 31 -3.01 -1.98 3.59
CA GLN A 31 -3.04 -1.77 5.04
C GLN A 31 -3.80 -2.92 5.71
N ILE A 32 -3.19 -3.50 6.73
CA ILE A 32 -3.77 -4.55 7.56
C ILE A 32 -4.00 -3.97 8.95
N SER A 33 -5.27 -3.93 9.38
CA SER A 33 -5.64 -3.37 10.68
C SER A 33 -5.32 -4.33 11.82
N LYS A 34 -5.31 -3.82 13.06
CA LYS A 34 -5.16 -4.67 14.25
C LYS A 34 -6.23 -5.76 14.34
N GLY A 35 -7.43 -5.53 13.79
CA GLY A 35 -8.53 -6.50 13.73
C GLY A 35 -8.50 -7.41 12.49
N GLY A 36 -7.44 -7.38 11.68
CA GLY A 36 -7.27 -8.25 10.51
C GLY A 36 -7.98 -7.78 9.23
N GLY A 37 -8.78 -6.72 9.31
CA GLY A 37 -9.37 -6.04 8.15
C GLY A 37 -8.29 -5.48 7.22
N LYS A 38 -8.58 -5.48 5.91
CA LYS A 38 -7.64 -5.07 4.86
C LYS A 38 -8.23 -3.93 4.04
N SER A 39 -7.44 -2.90 3.79
CA SER A 39 -7.83 -1.72 3.01
C SER A 39 -6.67 -1.26 2.12
N TRP A 40 -6.98 -0.72 0.96
CA TRP A 40 -5.99 -0.10 0.09
C TRP A 40 -5.75 1.35 0.47
N ILE A 41 -4.47 1.75 0.53
CA ILE A 41 -4.05 3.12 0.84
C ILE A 41 -3.09 3.60 -0.24
N TYR A 42 -3.41 4.72 -0.87
CA TYR A 42 -2.54 5.39 -1.83
C TYR A 42 -1.90 6.64 -1.20
N ARG A 43 -0.57 6.74 -1.29
CA ARG A 43 0.20 7.91 -0.84
C ARG A 43 0.72 8.68 -2.04
N LEU A 44 0.33 9.95 -2.13
CA LEU A 44 0.86 10.90 -3.10
C LEU A 44 1.47 12.11 -2.38
N HIS A 45 2.46 12.73 -3.02
CA HIS A 45 2.89 14.05 -2.65
C HIS A 45 2.09 15.07 -3.45
N VAL A 46 1.44 15.98 -2.74
CA VAL A 46 0.90 17.19 -3.34
C VAL A 46 1.92 18.29 -3.18
N TRP A 47 2.41 18.82 -4.30
CA TRP A 47 3.23 20.02 -4.28
C TRP A 47 2.27 21.19 -4.12
N ARG A 48 2.30 21.85 -2.97
CA ARG A 48 1.71 23.18 -2.86
C ARG A 48 2.70 24.14 -3.52
N THR A 49 2.33 24.66 -4.68
CA THR A 49 2.94 25.90 -5.17
C THR A 49 2.51 26.99 -4.19
N ALA A 50 3.45 27.47 -3.38
CA ALA A 50 3.25 28.75 -2.70
C ALA A 50 3.17 29.85 -3.78
N PRO A 51 2.30 30.85 -3.63
CA PRO A 51 2.34 32.04 -4.48
C PRO A 51 3.68 32.77 -4.34
#